data_AF-A0A4R6Z4J1-F1
#
_entry.id   AF-A0A4R6Z4J1-F1
#
_cell.length_a   1.000
_cell.length_b   1.000
_cell.length_c   1.000
_cell.angle_alpha   90.00
_cell.angle_beta   90.00
_cell.angle_gamma   90.00
#
_symmetry.space_group_name_H-M   'P 1'
#
loop_
_entity.id
_entity.type
_entity.pdbx_description
1 polymer ?
#
loop_
_entity_poly.entity_id
_entity_poly.type
_entity_poly.pdbx_seq_one_letter_code
_entity_poly.pdbx_strand_id
1 'polypeptide(L)'
;MPWKKCLRHAARGQRVKTELPSSWRSAQSALRAVQVAFDVSESVLQAIRAAAYENNLSNSDQVRVVLGLPLLRQAKRPRLTVSLSETDYQLLGARYDLDPGDSLAIKERVGATLIAFAEKQRKPRGKRSTP
;
A
#
# COMPACT_ATOMS: atom_id res chain seq x y z
N MET A 1 25.86 -42.15 36.73
CA MET A 1 24.39 -42.21 36.85
C MET A 1 23.77 -41.93 35.47
N PRO A 2 22.78 -42.71 35.04
CA PRO A 2 22.73 -43.28 33.70
C PRO A 2 21.58 -42.71 32.84
N TRP A 3 21.92 -42.39 31.60
CA TRP A 3 21.01 -42.13 30.50
C TRP A 3 20.63 -43.48 29.87
N LYS A 4 19.46 -44.03 30.19
CA LYS A 4 18.92 -45.22 29.50
C LYS A 4 17.39 -45.14 29.36
N LYS A 5 16.99 -45.17 28.08
CA LYS A 5 15.80 -45.80 27.47
C LYS A 5 14.40 -45.31 27.83
N CYS A 6 13.69 -44.85 26.80
CA CYS A 6 12.35 -45.34 26.42
C CYS A 6 12.25 -45.23 24.89
N LEU A 7 12.57 -46.31 24.17
CA LEU A 7 11.62 -47.22 23.49
C LEU A 7 10.64 -46.54 22.52
N ARG A 8 10.75 -46.95 21.25
CA ARG A 8 9.82 -46.71 20.15
C ARG A 8 8.41 -47.20 20.48
N HIS A 9 7.40 -46.41 20.11
CA HIS A 9 6.15 -46.94 19.57
C HIS A 9 5.69 -46.08 18.39
N ALA A 10 5.53 -46.73 17.24
CA ALA A 10 4.80 -46.19 16.11
C ALA A 10 3.32 -46.08 16.49
N ALA A 11 2.71 -44.90 16.32
CA ALA A 11 1.26 -44.74 16.38
C ALA A 11 0.81 -43.87 15.20
N ARG A 12 -0.11 -44.47 14.44
CA ARG A 12 -0.82 -43.98 13.26
C ARG A 12 -1.34 -42.55 13.42
N GLY A 13 -1.31 -41.81 12.32
CA GLY A 13 -1.83 -40.45 12.25
C GLY A 13 -3.31 -40.37 12.64
N GLN A 14 -3.61 -39.34 13.42
CA GLN A 14 -4.94 -38.74 13.47
C GLN A 14 -4.75 -37.24 13.28
N ARG A 15 -5.21 -36.74 12.12
CA ARG A 15 -5.41 -35.30 11.93
C ARG A 15 -6.58 -34.91 12.83
N VAL A 16 -6.29 -34.35 14.01
CA VAL A 16 -7.32 -33.73 14.85
C VAL A 16 -7.89 -32.56 14.04
N LYS A 17 -9.17 -32.66 13.64
CA LYS A 17 -9.89 -31.50 13.11
C LYS A 17 -10.11 -30.55 14.28
N THR A 18 -9.32 -29.49 14.35
CA THR A 18 -9.51 -28.43 15.36
C THR A 18 -10.80 -27.67 14.99
N GLU A 19 -11.91 -28.08 15.57
CA GLU A 19 -13.16 -27.30 15.57
C GLU A 19 -12.87 -25.98 16.30
N LEU A 20 -13.08 -24.84 15.62
CA LEU A 20 -12.82 -23.53 16.20
C LEU A 20 -13.77 -23.27 17.40
N PRO A 21 -13.32 -22.55 18.43
CA PRO A 21 -14.13 -22.24 19.63
C PRO A 21 -15.49 -21.60 19.27
N SER A 22 -16.52 -21.85 20.08
CA SER A 22 -17.90 -21.38 19.82
C SER A 22 -18.02 -19.86 19.64
N SER A 23 -17.16 -19.09 20.31
CA SER A 23 -17.07 -17.63 20.19
C SER A 23 -16.55 -17.14 18.83
N TRP A 24 -15.96 -18.01 18.01
CA TRP A 24 -15.47 -17.71 16.66
C TRP A 24 -16.39 -18.23 15.55
N ARG A 25 -17.49 -18.92 15.88
CA ARG A 25 -18.47 -19.40 14.86
C ARG A 25 -19.24 -18.25 14.20
N SER A 26 -19.47 -17.16 14.91
CA SER A 26 -20.04 -15.92 14.34
C SER A 26 -19.09 -15.21 13.38
N ALA A 27 -17.78 -15.50 13.41
CA ALA A 27 -16.82 -15.03 12.41
C ALA A 27 -16.77 -15.92 11.14
N GLN A 28 -17.51 -17.03 11.12
CA GLN A 28 -17.53 -18.00 10.03
C GLN A 28 -18.44 -17.55 8.87
N SER A 29 -19.48 -16.77 9.15
CA SER A 29 -20.41 -16.18 8.16
C SER A 29 -19.91 -14.87 7.55
N ALA A 30 -18.81 -14.29 8.04
CA ALA A 30 -18.03 -13.25 7.35
C ALA A 30 -17.18 -13.89 6.23
N LEU A 31 -17.89 -14.62 5.37
CA LEU A 31 -17.43 -15.52 4.33
C LEU A 31 -16.33 -14.86 3.49
N ARG A 32 -15.17 -15.52 3.51
CA ARG A 32 -13.93 -15.16 2.84
C ARG A 32 -14.21 -14.80 1.37
N ALA A 33 -13.82 -13.60 0.96
CA ALA A 33 -13.77 -13.27 -0.46
C ALA A 33 -12.85 -14.27 -1.18
N VAL A 34 -13.39 -14.98 -2.17
CA VAL A 34 -12.59 -15.85 -3.04
C VAL A 34 -11.88 -14.95 -4.04
N GLN A 35 -10.54 -14.97 -4.04
CA GLN A 35 -9.76 -14.29 -5.07
C GLN A 35 -9.82 -15.10 -6.37
N VAL A 36 -10.18 -14.43 -7.45
CA VAL A 36 -10.25 -15.02 -8.79
C VAL A 36 -9.13 -14.43 -9.63
N ALA A 37 -8.38 -15.28 -10.32
CA ALA A 37 -7.40 -14.88 -11.32
C ALA A 37 -8.06 -14.87 -12.70
N PHE A 38 -7.69 -13.88 -13.53
CA PHE A 38 -8.14 -13.77 -14.91
C PHE A 38 -6.91 -13.76 -15.81
N ASP A 39 -6.90 -14.62 -16.82
CA ASP A 39 -5.95 -14.52 -17.93
C ASP A 39 -6.48 -13.47 -18.91
N VAL A 40 -5.75 -12.35 -19.00
CA VAL A 40 -6.12 -11.23 -19.87
C VAL A 40 -4.92 -10.83 -20.72
N SER A 41 -5.19 -10.15 -21.83
CA SER A 41 -4.15 -9.57 -22.66
C SER A 41 -3.45 -8.39 -21.96
N GLU A 42 -2.21 -8.11 -22.35
CA GLU A 42 -1.44 -7.01 -21.79
C GLU A 42 -2.14 -5.65 -21.97
N SER A 43 -2.83 -5.43 -23.09
CA SER A 43 -3.56 -4.19 -23.34
C SER A 43 -4.68 -3.95 -22.33
N VAL A 44 -5.40 -5.00 -21.90
CA VAL A 44 -6.43 -4.92 -20.86
C VAL A 44 -5.80 -4.59 -19.52
N LEU A 45 -4.70 -5.26 -19.16
CA LEU A 45 -4.00 -5.02 -17.91
C LEU A 45 -3.49 -3.57 -17.82
N GLN A 46 -2.94 -3.04 -18.91
CA GLN A 46 -2.46 -1.66 -18.96
C GLN A 46 -3.59 -0.64 -18.90
N ALA A 47 -4.72 -0.91 -19.55
CA ALA A 47 -5.90 -0.04 -19.46
C ALA A 47 -6.43 0.05 -18.00
N ILE A 48 -6.49 -1.09 -17.30
CA ILE A 48 -6.89 -1.11 -15.88
C ILE A 48 -5.90 -0.36 -15.00
N ARG A 49 -4.58 -0.54 -15.20
CA ARG A 49 -3.55 0.18 -14.43
C ARG A 49 -3.64 1.68 -14.63
N ALA A 50 -3.81 2.13 -15.88
CA ALA A 50 -3.97 3.54 -16.20
C ALA A 50 -5.23 4.12 -15.51
N ALA A 51 -6.38 3.46 -15.66
CA ALA A 51 -7.61 3.90 -15.03
C ALA A 51 -7.51 3.91 -13.48
N ALA A 52 -6.90 2.89 -12.89
CA ALA A 52 -6.70 2.81 -11.46
C ALA A 52 -5.82 3.96 -10.94
N TYR A 53 -4.74 4.28 -11.67
CA TYR A 53 -3.86 5.40 -11.35
C TYR A 53 -4.61 6.73 -11.39
N GLU A 54 -5.32 7.03 -12.48
CA GLU A 54 -6.06 8.29 -12.65
C GLU A 54 -7.16 8.47 -11.58
N ASN A 55 -7.83 7.38 -11.19
CA ASN A 55 -8.88 7.41 -10.16
C ASN A 55 -8.33 7.28 -8.73
N ASN A 56 -7.01 7.16 -8.56
CA ASN A 56 -6.36 6.90 -7.27
C ASN A 56 -6.97 5.66 -6.55
N LEU A 57 -7.19 4.59 -7.31
CA LEU A 57 -7.72 3.31 -6.87
C LEU A 57 -6.65 2.22 -6.95
N SER A 58 -6.82 1.13 -6.19
CA SER A 58 -6.07 -0.09 -6.46
C SER A 58 -6.58 -0.75 -7.75
N ASN A 59 -5.76 -1.58 -8.42
CA ASN A 59 -6.24 -2.34 -9.58
C ASN A 59 -7.46 -3.21 -9.24
N SER A 60 -7.52 -3.78 -8.03
CA SER A 60 -8.67 -4.58 -7.60
C SER A 60 -9.92 -3.72 -7.45
N ASP A 61 -9.81 -2.54 -6.85
CA ASP A 61 -10.93 -1.59 -6.75
C ASP A 61 -11.37 -1.11 -8.13
N GLN A 62 -10.42 -0.84 -9.03
CA GLN A 62 -10.75 -0.47 -10.41
C GLN A 62 -11.49 -1.59 -11.14
N VAL A 63 -11.10 -2.86 -10.96
CA VAL A 63 -11.85 -4.01 -11.49
C VAL A 63 -13.25 -4.07 -10.90
N ARG A 64 -13.41 -3.80 -9.59
CA ARG A 64 -14.75 -3.72 -8.97
C ARG A 64 -15.60 -2.63 -9.61
N VAL A 65 -15.03 -1.45 -9.89
CA VAL A 65 -15.73 -0.36 -10.60
C VAL A 65 -16.18 -0.81 -11.99
N VAL A 66 -15.29 -1.43 -12.77
CA VAL A 66 -15.61 -1.93 -14.11
C VAL A 66 -16.74 -2.97 -14.08
N LEU A 67 -16.77 -3.81 -13.04
CA LEU A 67 -17.80 -4.82 -12.83
C LEU A 67 -19.07 -4.29 -12.13
N GLY A 68 -19.16 -2.99 -11.83
CA GLY A 68 -20.32 -2.39 -11.14
C GLY A 68 -20.48 -2.85 -9.69
N LEU A 69 -19.41 -3.34 -9.05
CA LEU A 69 -19.42 -3.81 -7.67
C LEU A 69 -19.14 -2.68 -6.68
N PRO A 70 -19.73 -2.73 -5.46
CA PRO A 70 -19.52 -1.71 -4.45
C PRO A 70 -18.06 -1.65 -3.98
N LEU A 71 -17.57 -0.43 -3.72
CA LEU A 71 -16.26 -0.18 -3.13
C LEU A 71 -16.37 -0.05 -1.61
N LEU A 72 -15.53 -0.79 -0.89
CA LEU A 72 -15.35 -0.63 0.55
C LEU A 72 -14.23 0.39 0.77
N ARG A 73 -14.56 1.69 0.69
CA ARG A 73 -13.55 2.75 0.88
C ARG A 73 -13.46 3.17 2.34
N GLN A 74 -12.28 2.98 2.92
CA GLN A 74 -11.84 3.76 4.06
C GLN A 74 -10.98 4.92 3.53
N ALA A 75 -11.23 6.15 4.01
CA ALA A 75 -10.41 7.30 3.65
C ALA A 75 -8.95 7.03 4.08
N LYS A 76 -8.08 6.72 3.11
CA LYS A 76 -6.64 6.57 3.35
C LYS A 76 -6.00 7.95 3.31
N ARG A 77 -5.26 8.31 4.36
CA ARG A 77 -4.47 9.54 4.38
C ARG A 77 -3.37 9.42 3.32
N PRO A 78 -3.28 10.34 2.34
CA PRO A 78 -2.18 10.35 1.39
C PRO A 78 -0.87 10.62 2.16
N ARG A 79 0.10 9.73 2.02
CA ARG A 79 1.41 9.83 2.69
C ARG A 79 2.50 9.80 1.61
N LEU A 80 3.38 10.79 1.64
CA LEU A 80 4.64 10.77 0.90
C LEU A 80 5.75 10.57 1.92
N THR A 81 6.57 9.54 1.71
CA THR A 81 7.71 9.20 2.58
C THR A 81 8.98 9.18 1.78
N VAL A 82 10.04 9.77 2.34
CA VAL A 82 11.38 9.82 1.77
C VAL A 82 12.36 9.62 2.93
N SER A 83 13.41 8.85 2.69
CA SER A 83 14.52 8.69 3.63
C SER A 83 15.58 9.73 3.31
N LEU A 84 16.01 10.48 4.33
CA LEU A 84 17.06 11.49 4.23
C LEU A 84 18.23 11.07 5.12
N SER A 85 19.43 11.03 4.55
CA SER A 85 20.69 10.81 5.25
C SER A 85 21.22 12.10 5.86
N GLU A 86 22.22 12.01 6.73
CA GLU A 86 22.91 13.17 7.30
C GLU A 86 23.44 14.12 6.21
N THR A 87 24.05 13.55 5.16
CA THR A 87 24.53 14.31 4.00
C THR A 87 23.40 15.06 3.31
N ASP A 88 22.20 14.49 3.24
CA ASP A 88 21.05 15.18 2.67
C ASP A 88 20.62 16.37 3.53
N TYR A 89 20.66 16.26 4.86
CA TYR A 89 20.39 17.39 5.75
C TYR A 89 21.42 18.51 5.61
N GLN A 90 22.69 18.18 5.40
CA GLN A 90 23.72 19.19 5.10
C GLN A 90 23.43 19.94 3.78
N LEU A 91 23.07 19.20 2.73
CA LEU A 91 22.71 19.79 1.43
C LEU A 91 21.43 20.63 1.51
N LEU A 92 20.42 20.17 2.25
CA LEU A 92 19.16 20.88 2.44
C LEU A 92 19.35 22.13 3.31
N GLY A 93 20.17 22.06 4.35
CA GLY A 93 20.56 23.22 5.16
C GLY A 93 21.22 24.28 4.30
N ALA A 94 22.23 23.91 3.52
CA ALA A 94 22.89 24.83 2.58
C ALA A 94 21.93 25.40 1.52
N ARG A 95 21.01 24.59 0.99
CA ARG A 95 20.02 25.03 -0.01
C ARG A 95 19.03 26.05 0.55
N TYR A 96 18.61 25.87 1.79
CA TYR A 96 17.58 26.69 2.42
C TYR A 96 18.12 27.78 3.33
N ASP A 97 19.44 27.88 3.46
CA ASP A 97 20.12 28.76 4.41
C ASP A 97 19.66 28.49 5.86
N LEU A 98 19.63 27.19 6.21
CA LEU A 98 19.23 26.67 7.51
C LEU A 98 20.37 25.85 8.11
N ASP A 99 20.41 25.79 9.45
CA ASP A 99 21.29 24.87 10.17
C ASP A 99 20.91 23.41 9.83
N PRO A 100 21.85 22.57 9.34
CA PRO A 100 21.63 21.13 9.15
C PRO A 100 21.11 20.42 10.41
N GLY A 101 21.44 20.93 11.60
CA GLY A 101 20.93 20.42 12.87
C GLY A 101 19.46 20.73 13.13
N ASP A 102 18.89 21.75 12.47
CA ASP A 102 17.47 22.10 12.60
C ASP A 102 16.59 21.27 11.66
N SER A 103 16.40 20.01 12.05
CA SER A 103 15.55 19.05 11.35
C SER A 103 14.10 19.52 11.21
N LEU A 104 13.59 20.35 12.13
CA LEU A 104 12.21 20.82 12.07
C LEU A 104 12.06 21.88 10.99
N ALA A 105 12.90 22.91 11.00
CA ALA A 105 12.89 23.95 9.98
C ALA A 105 13.12 23.38 8.58
N ILE A 106 14.04 22.41 8.44
CA ILE A 106 14.27 21.72 7.17
C ILE A 106 13.01 20.96 6.71
N LYS A 107 12.31 20.25 7.61
CA LYS A 107 11.07 19.53 7.26
C LYS A 107 9.96 20.47 6.82
N GLU A 108 9.77 21.59 7.52
CA GLU A 108 8.79 22.61 7.15
C GLU A 108 9.09 23.20 5.78
N ARG A 109 10.36 23.53 5.51
CA ARG A 109 10.79 24.09 4.23
C ARG A 109 10.67 23.10 3.07
N VAL A 110 11.00 21.83 3.31
CA VAL A 110 10.75 20.74 2.35
C VAL A 110 9.25 20.60 2.08
N GLY A 111 8.42 20.59 3.13
CA GLY A 111 6.96 20.53 3.00
C GLY A 111 6.39 21.66 2.14
N ALA A 112 6.79 22.90 2.42
CA ALA A 112 6.40 24.06 1.61
C ALA A 112 6.84 23.94 0.15
N THR A 113 8.05 23.40 -0.08
CA THR A 113 8.58 23.16 -1.43
C THR A 113 7.74 22.12 -2.19
N LEU A 114 7.31 21.04 -1.53
CA LEU A 114 6.44 20.01 -2.13
C LEU A 114 5.04 20.56 -2.44
N ILE A 115 4.47 21.40 -1.57
CA ILE A 115 3.19 22.07 -1.83
C ILE A 115 3.31 22.97 -3.07
N ALA A 116 4.33 23.83 -3.12
CA ALA A 116 4.56 24.71 -4.26
C ALA A 116 4.79 23.93 -5.57
N PHE A 117 5.47 22.78 -5.50
CA PHE A 117 5.59 21.87 -6.65
C PHE A 117 4.21 21.37 -7.12
N ALA A 118 3.38 20.88 -6.20
CA ALA A 118 2.04 20.37 -6.55
C ALA A 118 1.14 21.46 -7.16
N GLU A 119 1.21 22.68 -6.63
CA GLU A 119 0.47 23.83 -7.18
C GLU A 119 0.90 24.18 -8.60
N LYS A 120 2.21 24.14 -8.89
CA LYS A 120 2.74 24.35 -10.25
C LYS A 120 2.23 23.30 -11.23
N GLN A 121 2.14 22.03 -10.82
CA GLN A 121 1.62 20.95 -11.67
C GLN A 121 0.11 21.05 -11.92
N ARG A 122 -0.64 21.64 -10.98
CA ARG A 122 -2.10 21.83 -11.11
C ARG A 122 -2.48 22.95 -12.08
N LYS A 123 -1.57 23.88 -12.40
CA LYS A 123 -1.87 24.95 -13.37
C LYS A 123 -2.14 24.30 -14.73
N PRO A 124 -3.31 24.53 -15.37
CA PRO A 124 -3.65 23.85 -16.60
C PRO A 124 -2.58 24.14 -17.65
N ARG A 125 -1.98 23.10 -18.22
CA ARG A 125 -1.19 23.22 -19.45
C ARG A 125 -2.11 23.92 -20.45
N GLY A 126 -1.80 25.17 -20.77
CA GLY A 126 -2.61 26.04 -21.61
C GLY A 126 -3.06 25.31 -22.87
N LYS A 127 -4.31 25.54 -23.24
CA LYS A 127 -4.89 25.15 -24.52
C LYS A 127 -3.84 25.37 -25.62
N ARG A 128 -3.44 24.31 -26.32
CA ARG A 128 -2.79 24.45 -27.62
C ARG A 128 -3.86 25.01 -28.54
N SER A 129 -3.89 26.33 -28.66
CA SER A 129 -4.60 27.04 -29.71
C SER A 129 -3.93 26.67 -31.02
N THR A 130 -4.54 25.79 -31.79
CA THR A 130 -4.18 25.58 -33.19
C THR A 130 -4.81 26.75 -33.98
N PRO A 131 -4.06 27.41 -34.89
CA PRO A 131 -4.65 28.37 -35.83
C PRO A 131 -5.63 27.69 -36.78
#